data_AF-A0A142CZY8-F1
#
_entry.id   AF-A0A142CZY8-F1
#
_cell.length_a   1.000
_cell.length_b   1.000
_cell.length_c   1.000
_cell.angle_alpha   90.00
_cell.angle_beta   90.00
_cell.angle_gamma   90.00
#
_symmetry.space_group_name_H-M   'P 1'
#
loop_
_entity.id
_entity.type
_entity.pdbx_description
1 polymer ?
#
loop_
_entity_poly.entity_id
_entity_poly.type
_entity_poly.pdbx_seq_one_letter_code
_entity_poly.pdbx_strand_id
1 'polypeptide(L)' 'MAENKQSLEMALQQYVPSNDEAASFLGSALAETHEQVSDMYAEGTIEATIEHKNGSDIPLSPRE' A
#
# COMPACT_ATOMS: atom_id res chain seq x y z
N MET A 1 4.29 29.59 -14.75
CA MET A 1 5.59 28.98 -15.09
C MET A 1 6.24 28.27 -13.89
N ALA A 2 6.21 28.83 -12.67
CA ALA A 2 6.77 28.18 -11.48
C ALA A 2 6.04 26.89 -11.07
N GLU A 3 4.70 26.84 -11.18
CA GLU A 3 3.89 25.66 -10.85
C GLU A 3 4.27 24.44 -11.70
N ASN A 4 4.53 24.65 -13.00
CA ASN A 4 4.92 23.57 -13.90
C ASN A 4 6.28 22.96 -13.52
N LYS A 5 7.20 23.76 -12.98
CA LYS A 5 8.52 23.28 -12.52
C LYS A 5 8.39 22.41 -11.28
N GLN A 6 7.60 22.84 -10.29
CA GLN A 6 7.36 22.07 -9.07
C GLN A 6 6.63 20.76 -9.38
N SER A 7 5.61 20.78 -10.26
CA SER A 7 4.95 19.56 -10.71
C SER A 7 5.90 18.59 -11.42
N LEU A 8 6.83 19.12 -12.22
CA LEU A 8 7.86 18.31 -12.89
C LEU A 8 8.82 17.66 -11.87
N GLU A 9 9.27 18.42 -10.87
CA GLU A 9 10.15 17.94 -9.82
C GLU A 9 9.48 16.81 -9.02
N MET A 10 8.20 16.96 -8.67
CA MET A 10 7.43 15.90 -8.00
C MET A 10 7.26 14.65 -8.86
N ALA A 11 7.00 14.81 -10.16
CA ALA A 11 6.78 13.69 -11.08
C ALA A 11 8.06 12.87 -11.36
N LEU A 12 9.23 13.48 -11.23
CA LEU A 12 10.52 12.82 -11.43
C LEU A 12 11.09 12.21 -10.15
N GLN A 13 10.44 12.44 -9.01
CA GLN A 13 10.93 11.97 -7.73
C GLN A 13 10.75 10.45 -7.60
N GLN A 14 11.82 9.76 -7.23
CA GLN A 14 11.85 8.33 -6.98
C GLN A 14 12.04 8.08 -5.49
N TYR A 15 11.69 6.87 -5.04
CA TYR A 15 11.98 6.44 -3.68
C TYR A 15 13.49 6.50 -3.40
N VAL A 16 13.84 6.99 -2.21
CA VAL A 16 15.16 6.91 -1.60
C VAL A 16 15.01 6.49 -0.15
N PRO A 17 15.99 5.80 0.48
CA PRO A 17 15.86 5.29 1.85
C PRO A 17 15.49 6.34 2.92
N SER A 18 15.86 7.61 2.72
CA SER A 18 15.45 8.67 3.64
C SER A 18 13.95 9.00 3.59
N ASN A 19 13.19 8.42 2.66
CA ASN A 19 11.74 8.60 2.58
C ASN A 19 10.98 7.93 3.71
N ASP A 20 11.54 6.92 4.35
CA ASP A 20 10.93 6.23 5.48
C ASP A 20 10.72 7.19 6.68
N GLU A 21 11.55 8.23 6.77
CA GLU A 21 11.50 9.28 7.79
C GLU A 21 10.91 10.60 7.26
N ALA A 22 10.36 10.61 6.05
CA ALA A 22 9.90 11.85 5.42
C ALA A 22 8.57 12.35 6.01
N ALA A 23 8.55 13.61 6.43
CA ALA A 23 7.34 14.30 6.89
C ALA A 23 6.44 14.81 5.75
N SER A 24 6.93 14.82 4.51
CA SER A 24 6.17 15.28 3.33
C SER A 24 5.31 14.15 2.78
N PHE A 25 4.06 14.46 2.40
CA PHE A 25 3.12 13.49 1.81
C PHE A 25 3.72 12.65 0.67
N LEU A 26 4.40 13.28 -0.30
CA LEU A 26 4.99 12.57 -1.43
C LEU A 26 6.06 11.57 -0.98
N GLY A 27 6.90 11.95 -0.01
CA GLY A 27 7.91 11.07 0.56
C GLY A 27 7.30 9.88 1.29
N SER A 28 6.28 10.10 2.13
CA SER A 28 5.58 9.03 2.83
C SER A 28 4.88 8.07 1.87
N ALA A 29 4.26 8.58 0.80
CA ALA A 29 3.62 7.74 -0.22
C ALA A 29 4.64 6.91 -1.04
N LEU A 30 5.81 7.48 -1.35
CA LEU A 30 6.90 6.74 -1.99
C LEU A 30 7.43 5.62 -1.08
N ALA A 31 7.55 5.86 0.23
CA ALA A 31 7.96 4.84 1.19
C ALA A 31 6.92 3.71 1.31
N GLU A 32 5.64 4.06 1.47
CA GLU A 32 4.55 3.09 1.59
C GLU A 32 4.47 2.15 0.37
N THR A 33 4.56 2.71 -0.84
CA THR A 33 4.53 1.88 -2.06
C THR A 33 5.78 1.03 -2.23
N HIS A 34 6.95 1.50 -1.76
CA HIS A 34 8.17 0.71 -1.75
C HIS A 34 8.06 -0.46 -0.75
N GLU A 35 7.52 -0.22 0.44
CA GLU A 35 7.24 -1.25 1.45
C GLU A 35 6.28 -2.31 0.91
N GLN A 36 5.12 -1.91 0.37
CA GLN A 36 4.13 -2.84 -0.21
C GLN A 36 4.72 -3.74 -1.30
N VAL A 37 5.58 -3.19 -2.17
CA VAL A 37 6.26 -3.98 -3.20
C VAL A 37 7.29 -4.93 -2.57
N SER A 38 8.07 -4.45 -1.61
CA SER A 38 9.04 -5.26 -0.88
C SER A 38 8.37 -6.43 -0.15
N ASP A 39 7.27 -6.17 0.55
CA ASP A 39 6.49 -7.17 1.27
C ASP A 39 5.96 -8.24 0.32
N MET A 40 5.44 -7.84 -0.86
CA MET A 40 5.00 -8.80 -1.87
C MET A 40 6.13 -9.74 -2.33
N TYR A 41 7.36 -9.24 -2.43
CA TYR A 41 8.52 -10.07 -2.80
C TYR A 41 9.05 -10.91 -1.63
N ALA A 42 9.06 -10.37 -0.42
CA ALA A 42 9.63 -11.01 0.76
C ALA A 42 8.67 -12.04 1.39
N GLU A 43 7.40 -11.67 1.54
CA GLU A 43 6.35 -12.47 2.17
C GLU A 43 5.54 -13.29 1.15
N GLY A 44 5.57 -12.89 -0.12
CA GLY A 44 4.77 -13.49 -1.18
C GLY A 44 3.34 -12.92 -1.21
N THR A 45 2.48 -13.51 -2.06
CA THR A 45 1.06 -13.14 -2.13
C THR A 45 0.23 -14.09 -1.26
N ILE A 46 -0.68 -13.56 -0.45
CA ILE A 46 -1.72 -14.38 0.20
C ILE A 46 -2.73 -14.82 -0.86
N GLU A 47 -2.54 -16.01 -1.42
CA GLU A 47 -3.58 -16.65 -2.23
C GLU A 47 -4.69 -17.17 -1.31
N ALA A 48 -5.79 -16.43 -1.22
CA ALA A 48 -6.96 -16.86 -0.48
C ALA A 48 -7.57 -18.11 -1.14
N THR A 49 -7.34 -19.28 -0.53
CA THR A 49 -8.06 -20.50 -0.89
C THR A 49 -9.37 -20.53 -0.11
N ILE A 50 -10.51 -20.51 -0.81
CA ILE A 50 -11.81 -20.74 -0.17
C ILE A 50 -11.90 -22.22 0.20
N GLU A 51 -11.53 -22.56 1.43
CA GLU A 51 -11.55 -23.95 1.93
C GLU A 51 -12.97 -24.55 1.89
N HIS A 52 -14.00 -23.73 2.10
CA HIS A 52 -15.41 -24.13 2.06
C HIS A 52 -16.19 -23.32 1.01
N LYS A 53 -16.03 -23.69 -0.28
CA LYS A 53 -16.81 -23.09 -1.38
C LYS A 53 -18.33 -23.17 -1.18
N ASN A 54 -18.78 -24.16 -0.40
CA ASN A 54 -20.18 -24.36 0.01
C ASN A 54 -20.32 -24.24 1.54
N GLY A 55 -19.76 -23.20 2.15
CA GLY A 55 -20.01 -22.92 3.57
C GLY A 55 -21.51 -22.85 3.86
N SER A 56 -21.94 -23.41 4.98
CA SER A 56 -23.34 -23.30 5.43
C SER A 56 -23.62 -21.86 5.86
N ASP A 57 -24.76 -21.32 5.46
CA ASP A 57 -25.25 -20.04 5.96
C ASP A 57 -25.58 -20.18 7.46
N ILE A 58 -24.78 -19.58 8.32
CA ILE A 58 -24.95 -19.63 9.77
C ILE A 58 -25.59 -18.31 10.21
N PRO A 59 -26.78 -18.32 10.84
CA PRO A 59 -27.42 -17.10 11.31
C PRO A 59 -26.49 -16.35 12.26
N LEU A 60 -26.22 -15.07 11.96
CA LEU A 60 -25.51 -14.19 12.88
C LEU A 60 -26.47 -13.82 14.02
N SER A 61 -26.26 -14.39 15.20
CA SER A 61 -27.02 -14.00 16.39
C SER A 61 -26.71 -12.54 16.74
N PRO A 62 -27.73 -11.68 16.94
CA PRO A 62 -27.52 -10.37 17.52
C PRO A 62 -26.88 -10.53 18.89
N ARG A 63 -25.79 -9.78 19.13
CA ARG A 63 -25.14 -9.71 20.44
C ARG A 63 -26.07 -8.93 21.38
N GLU A 64 -26.47 -9.54 22.49
CA GLU A 64 -27.14 -8.86 23.62
C GLU A 64 -26.17 -7.93 24.37
#